data_AF-A0A355RG81-F1
#
_entry.id   AF-A0A355RG81-F1
#
_cell.length_a   1.000
_cell.length_b   1.000
_cell.length_c   1.000
_cell.angle_alpha   90.00
_cell.angle_beta   90.00
_cell.angle_gamma   90.00
#
_symmetry.space_group_name_H-M   'P 1'
#
loop_
_entity.id
_entity.type
_entity.pdbx_description
1 polymer ?
#
loop_
_entity_poly.entity_id
_entity_poly.type
_entity_poly.pdbx_seq_one_letter_code
_entity_poly.pdbx_strand_id
1 'polypeptide(L)' 'MTENGTTGRQVSAAPAIELVGISKSFGPVQANKNISIRVMPGTIHGIIGENGAGKSTLMSILYGFYKADKGEV' A
#
# COMPACT_ATOMS: atom_id res chain seq x y z
N MET A 1 -47.71 -6.60 -10.43
CA MET A 1 -46.97 -7.77 -9.88
C MET A 1 -45.49 -7.47 -10.10
N THR A 2 -44.71 -7.61 -9.03
CA THR A 2 -43.46 -6.91 -8.68
C THR A 2 -42.29 -7.04 -9.67
N GLU A 3 -41.70 -5.90 -10.04
CA GLU A 3 -40.34 -5.80 -10.58
C GLU A 3 -39.35 -6.07 -9.43
N ASN A 4 -38.65 -7.21 -9.49
CA ASN A 4 -37.60 -7.52 -8.52
C ASN A 4 -36.34 -6.72 -8.85
N GLY A 5 -36.05 -5.76 -7.99
CA GLY A 5 -34.90 -4.88 -8.07
C GLY A 5 -33.58 -5.63 -8.19
N THR A 6 -32.78 -5.18 -9.15
CA THR A 6 -31.36 -5.47 -9.28
C THR A 6 -30.68 -5.24 -7.94
N THR A 7 -30.32 -6.32 -7.25
CA THR A 7 -29.44 -6.24 -6.08
C THR A 7 -28.05 -5.92 -6.61
N GLY A 8 -27.78 -4.63 -6.80
CA GLY A 8 -26.43 -4.15 -7.10
C GLY A 8 -25.51 -4.67 -6.00
N ARG A 9 -24.50 -5.45 -6.37
CA ARG A 9 -23.43 -5.87 -5.47
C ARG A 9 -22.90 -4.60 -4.81
N GLN A 10 -23.19 -4.37 -3.54
CA GLN A 10 -22.45 -3.38 -2.75
C GLN A 10 -21.03 -3.92 -2.65
N VAL A 11 -20.20 -3.54 -3.62
CA VAL A 11 -18.76 -3.68 -3.51
C VAL A 11 -18.35 -2.57 -2.54
N SER A 12 -18.17 -2.90 -1.26
CA SER A 12 -17.28 -2.08 -0.44
C SER A 12 -15.95 -2.07 -1.18
N ALA A 13 -15.56 -0.95 -1.78
CA ALA A 13 -14.38 -0.90 -2.64
C ALA A 13 -13.15 -1.29 -1.80
N ALA A 14 -12.59 -2.49 -2.05
CA ALA A 14 -11.33 -2.87 -1.45
C ALA A 14 -10.23 -1.90 -1.90
N PRO A 15 -9.19 -1.65 -1.09
CA PRO A 15 -8.04 -0.89 -1.54
C PRO A 15 -7.46 -1.52 -2.82
N ALA A 16 -7.02 -0.67 -3.75
CA ALA A 16 -6.29 -1.11 -4.93
C ALA A 16 -4.89 -1.60 -4.57
N ILE A 17 -4.30 -1.00 -3.53
CA ILE A 17 -3.01 -1.36 -2.93
C ILE A 17 -3.16 -1.24 -1.41
N GLU A 18 -2.65 -2.20 -0.66
CA GLU A 18 -2.58 -2.15 0.80
C GLU A 18 -1.22 -2.63 1.31
N LEU A 19 -0.41 -1.69 1.81
CA LEU A 19 0.82 -1.99 2.53
C LEU A 19 0.49 -2.07 4.03
N VAL A 20 0.83 -3.18 4.69
CA VAL A 20 0.58 -3.38 6.13
C VAL A 20 1.89 -3.63 6.86
N GLY A 21 2.25 -2.70 7.75
CA GLY A 21 3.38 -2.87 8.67
C GLY A 21 4.76 -3.02 8.00
N ILE A 22 4.92 -2.48 6.79
CA ILE A 22 6.14 -2.64 5.99
C ILE A 22 7.35 -2.09 6.74
N SER A 23 8.33 -2.96 6.95
CA SER A 23 9.63 -2.59 7.51
C SER A 23 10.75 -3.12 6.63
N LYS A 24 11.77 -2.29 6.41
CA LYS A 24 12.95 -2.62 5.61
C LYS A 24 14.20 -1.97 6.17
N SER A 25 15.26 -2.76 6.28
CA SER A 25 16.58 -2.33 6.74
C SER A 25 17.66 -2.80 5.76
N PHE A 26 18.72 -2.02 5.65
CA PHE A 26 19.93 -2.38 4.91
C PHE A 26 21.13 -2.23 5.85
N GLY A 27 21.59 -3.34 6.41
CA GLY A 27 22.58 -3.32 7.49
C GLY A 27 22.07 -2.46 8.66
N PRO A 28 22.82 -1.43 9.11
CA PRO A 28 22.41 -0.58 10.22
C PRO A 28 21.35 0.46 9.86
N VAL A 29 21.04 0.67 8.58
CA VAL A 29 20.13 1.73 8.13
C VAL A 29 18.69 1.21 8.08
N GLN A 30 17.80 1.83 8.86
CA GLN A 30 16.36 1.57 8.80
C GLN A 30 15.71 2.44 7.72
N ALA A 31 15.47 1.86 6.54
CA ALA A 31 14.86 2.59 5.42
C ALA A 31 13.35 2.78 5.62
N ASN A 32 12.62 1.75 6.05
CA ASN A 32 11.19 1.83 6.36
C ASN A 32 10.92 1.20 7.72
N LYS A 33 10.11 1.85 8.58
CA LYS A 33 9.79 1.36 9.93
C LYS A 33 8.28 1.35 10.13
N ASN A 34 7.68 0.17 10.07
CA ASN A 34 6.25 -0.07 10.32
C ASN A 34 5.32 0.85 9.49
N ILE A 35 5.55 0.95 8.19
CA ILE A 35 4.77 1.81 7.30
C ILE A 35 3.50 1.07 6.85
N SER A 36 2.33 1.71 6.98
CA SER A 36 1.07 1.20 6.46
C SER A 36 0.39 2.24 5.58
N ILE A 37 -0.02 1.85 4.37
CA ILE A 37 -0.65 2.74 3.39
C ILE A 37 -1.77 1.98 2.69
N ARG A 38 -2.92 2.63 2.51
CA ARG A 38 -4.02 2.15 1.66
C ARG A 38 -4.23 3.12 0.51
N VAL A 39 -4.22 2.61 -0.71
CA VAL A 39 -4.55 3.39 -1.91
C VAL A 39 -5.91 2.92 -2.40
N MET A 40 -6.90 3.81 -2.35
CA MET A 40 -8.26 3.50 -2.82
C MET A 40 -8.33 3.57 -4.35
N PRO A 41 -9.21 2.78 -5.01
CA PRO A 41 -9.41 2.86 -6.46
C PRO A 41 -9.73 4.29 -6.92
N GLY A 42 -9.12 4.72 -8.03
CA GLY A 42 -9.36 6.04 -8.62
C GLY A 42 -8.65 7.21 -7.93
N THR A 43 -7.75 6.96 -6.99
CA THR A 43 -6.99 8.01 -6.28
C THR A 43 -5.54 8.11 -6.74
N ILE A 44 -4.94 9.28 -6.54
CA ILE A 44 -3.51 9.52 -6.75
C ILE A 44 -2.89 9.86 -5.39
N HIS A 45 -1.83 9.15 -5.01
CA HIS A 45 -1.11 9.37 -3.76
C HIS A 45 0.33 9.81 -4.05
N GLY A 46 0.78 10.88 -3.37
CA GLY A 46 2.17 11.34 -3.42
C GLY A 46 2.92 10.93 -2.15
N ILE A 47 4.14 10.41 -2.29
CA ILE A 47 5.05 10.15 -1.18
C ILE A 47 6.14 11.22 -1.19
N ILE A 48 6.17 12.04 -0.15
CA ILE A 48 7.12 13.16 0.00
C ILE A 48 7.99 12.97 1.25
N GLY A 49 9.14 13.64 1.26
CA GLY A 49 10.13 13.55 2.35
C GLY A 49 11.54 13.75 1.83
N GLU A 50 12.49 13.93 2.74
CA GLU A 50 13.90 14.20 2.42
C GLU A 50 14.61 13.01 1.75
N ASN A 51 15.82 13.25 1.21
CA ASN A 51 16.67 12.19 0.71
C ASN A 51 17.04 11.22 1.84
N GLY A 52 16.93 9.91 1.58
CA GLY A 52 17.15 8.89 2.60
C GLY A 52 15.92 8.54 3.46
N ALA A 53 14.79 9.24 3.34
CA ALA A 53 13.57 8.94 4.10
C ALA A 53 12.87 7.60 3.74
N GLY A 54 13.46 6.79 2.86
CA GLY A 54 12.91 5.47 2.49
C GLY A 54 11.83 5.47 1.42
N LYS A 55 11.57 6.60 0.73
CA LYS A 55 10.54 6.72 -0.32
C LYS A 55 10.73 5.73 -1.47
N SER A 56 11.91 5.74 -2.09
CA SER A 56 12.23 4.84 -3.20
C SER A 56 12.32 3.38 -2.75
N THR A 57 12.73 3.13 -1.50
CA THR A 57 12.72 1.78 -0.92
C THR A 57 11.30 1.24 -0.78
N LEU A 58 10.37 2.05 -0.25
CA LEU A 58 8.96 1.68 -0.12
C LEU A 58 8.33 1.38 -1.48
N MET A 59 8.62 2.20 -2.49
CA MET A 59 8.17 1.96 -3.87
C MET A 59 8.79 0.69 -4.47
N SER A 60 10.06 0.42 -4.21
CA SER A 60 10.72 -0.81 -4.69
C SER A 60 10.12 -2.08 -4.07
N ILE A 61 9.62 -1.99 -2.83
CA ILE A 61 8.88 -3.07 -2.18
C ILE A 61 7.51 -3.24 -2.83
N LEU A 62 6.78 -2.14 -3.05
CA LEU A 62 5.47 -2.15 -3.70
C LEU A 62 5.53 -2.78 -5.11
N TYR A 63 6.59 -2.52 -5.88
CA TYR A 63 6.79 -3.10 -7.21
C TYR A 63 7.40 -4.51 -7.21
N GLY A 64 7.61 -5.11 -6.04
CA GLY A 64 8.14 -6.45 -5.89
C GLY A 64 9.64 -6.60 -6.16
N PHE A 65 10.39 -5.51 -6.34
CA PHE A 65 11.83 -5.55 -6.54
C PHE A 65 12.59 -5.87 -5.25
N TYR A 66 12.10 -5.37 -4.11
CA TYR A 66 12.59 -5.76 -2.79
C TYR A 66 11.52 -6.49 -1.99
N LYS A 67 11.93 -7.53 -1.26
CA LYS A 67 11.11 -8.12 -0.21
C LYS A 67 11.26 -7.28 1.06
N ALA A 68 10.14 -6.91 1.67
CA ALA A 68 10.13 -6.33 3.01
C ALA A 68 10.68 -7.34 4.04
N ASP A 69 11.31 -6.84 5.10
CA ASP A 69 11.79 -7.71 6.17
C ASP A 69 10.61 -8.15 7.07
N LYS A 70 9.59 -7.28 7.19
CA LYS A 70 8.32 -7.53 7.89
C LYS A 70 7.17 -6.83 7.15
N GLY A 71 5.97 -7.33 7.38
CA GLY A 71 4.74 -6.81 6.78
C GLY A 71 4.41 -7.48 5.44
N GLU A 72 3.33 -7.01 4.83
CA GLU A 72 2.80 -7.52 3.57
C GLU A 72 2.32 -6.39 2.66
N VAL A 73 2.34 -6.67 1.35
CA VAL A 73 1.89 -5.82 0.24
C VAL A 73 0.67 -6.44 -0.39
#